data_AF-A0A158NZ86-F1
#
_entry.id   AF-A0A158NZ86-F1
#
_cell.length_a   1.000
_cell.length_b   1.000
_cell.length_c   1.000
_cell.angle_alpha   90.00
_cell.angle_beta   90.00
_cell.angle_gamma   90.00
#
_symmetry.space_group_name_H-M   'P 1'
#
loop_
_entity.id
_entity.type
_entity.pdbx_description
1 polymer ?
#
loop_
_entity_poly.entity_id
_entity_poly.type
_entity_poly.pdbx_seq_one_letter_code
_entity_poly.pdbx_strand_id
1 'polypeptide(L)'
;MVAFLRLEFIDIVLSTNVSRLHHLLISTEYFIDPQKYFYLISFHVSASIIIGSTAMVATGSLFLAYFLHFCGMFKIASYRIKKTIHIYTLKDISTQKEILVYKDLIRAVDIHRKSMTFSKYFISRFQILFMFFVAIGVLTMSLNIFRVRLVFYKSISLQFVVLLYISNFNVFF
;
A
#
# COMPACT_ATOMS: atom_id res chain seq x y z
N MET A 1 8.05 0.32 5.75
CA MET A 1 9.11 -0.24 4.89
C MET A 1 10.38 0.62 4.90
N VAL A 2 10.31 1.92 4.59
CA VAL A 2 11.49 2.83 4.64
C VAL A 2 12.09 2.96 6.05
N ALA A 3 11.26 2.97 7.11
CA ALA A 3 11.74 2.99 8.49
C ALA A 3 12.46 1.69 8.92
N PHE A 4 12.13 0.56 8.29
CA PHE A 4 12.77 -0.74 8.56
C PHE A 4 14.17 -0.77 7.94
N LEU A 5 14.29 -0.31 6.69
CA LEU A 5 15.58 -0.14 6.02
C LEU A 5 16.51 0.87 6.74
N ARG A 6 15.94 1.90 7.39
CA ARG A 6 16.71 2.91 8.13
C ARG A 6 17.29 2.37 9.45
N LEU A 7 16.55 1.51 10.15
CA LEU A 7 17.02 0.88 11.39
C LEU A 7 18.17 -0.10 11.13
N GLU A 8 18.05 -0.90 10.06
CA GLU A 8 19.12 -1.82 9.65
C GLU A 8 20.40 -1.07 9.25
N PHE A 9 20.28 0.08 8.59
CA PHE A 9 21.44 0.88 8.19
C PHE A 9 22.21 1.47 9.40
N ILE A 10 21.49 1.85 10.47
CA ILE A 10 22.10 2.37 11.71
C ILE A 10 22.81 1.24 12.47
N ASP A 11 22.20 0.06 12.56
CA ASP A 11 22.84 -1.13 13.15
C ASP A 11 24.09 -1.57 12.35
N ILE A 12 24.06 -1.43 11.01
CA ILE A 12 25.19 -1.75 10.12
C ILE A 12 26.40 -0.84 10.38
N VAL A 13 26.17 0.45 10.65
CA VAL A 13 27.25 1.44 10.88
C VAL A 13 27.83 1.32 12.29
N LEU A 14 27.05 0.89 13.28
CA LEU A 14 27.47 0.80 14.68
C LEU A 14 28.26 -0.49 15.01
N SER A 15 28.17 -1.57 14.22
CA SER A 15 28.67 -2.91 14.59
C SER A 15 30.09 -3.30 14.09
N THR A 16 30.96 -2.35 13.76
CA THR A 16 32.19 -2.58 12.96
C THR A 16 33.33 -3.41 13.58
N ASN A 17 33.17 -4.11 14.73
CA ASN A 17 34.33 -4.73 15.39
C ASN A 17 34.24 -6.20 15.86
N VAL A 18 33.29 -7.04 15.41
CA VAL A 18 33.38 -8.50 15.65
C VAL A 18 32.86 -9.27 14.44
N SER A 19 33.59 -10.32 14.05
CA SER A 19 33.38 -11.26 12.94
C SER A 19 31.90 -11.46 12.54
N ARG A 20 31.51 -10.87 11.40
CA ARG A 20 30.17 -10.98 10.82
C ARG A 20 29.91 -12.39 10.28
N LEU A 21 29.10 -13.16 11.01
CA LEU A 21 28.25 -14.16 10.36
C LEU A 21 27.27 -13.37 9.48
N HIS A 22 27.37 -13.52 8.16
CA HIS A 22 26.62 -12.74 7.17
C HIS A 22 25.12 -13.06 7.29
N HIS A 23 24.41 -12.30 8.12
CA HIS A 23 22.99 -12.50 8.35
C HIS A 23 22.22 -11.95 7.14
N LEU A 24 21.74 -12.85 6.28
CA LEU A 24 20.90 -12.51 5.13
C LEU A 24 19.65 -11.74 5.59
N LEU A 25 19.28 -10.70 4.83
CA LEU A 25 18.11 -9.82 5.03
C LEU A 25 16.78 -10.60 5.08
N ILE A 26 16.77 -11.80 4.50
CA ILE A 26 15.66 -12.75 4.49
C ILE A 26 16.29 -14.13 4.72
N SER A 27 15.88 -14.82 5.79
CA SER A 27 16.23 -16.23 6.00
C SER A 27 15.50 -17.05 4.94
N THR A 28 16.15 -17.21 3.79
CA THR A 28 15.77 -18.18 2.77
C THR A 28 16.78 -19.31 2.89
N GLU A 29 16.29 -20.52 3.16
CA GLU A 29 17.12 -21.72 3.12
C GLU A 29 17.51 -21.98 1.67
N TYR A 30 18.54 -21.31 1.19
CA TYR A 30 19.26 -21.76 0.03
C TYR A 30 20.02 -23.02 0.45
N PHE A 31 19.72 -24.16 -0.16
CA PHE A 31 20.44 -25.44 0.01
C PHE A 31 21.90 -25.40 -0.51
N ILE A 32 22.49 -24.20 -0.62
CA ILE A 32 23.80 -23.90 -1.21
C ILE A 32 24.58 -23.09 -0.17
N ASP A 33 25.89 -23.36 -0.05
CA ASP A 33 26.77 -22.72 0.94
C ASP A 33 26.72 -21.17 0.85
N PRO A 34 26.09 -20.49 1.82
CA PRO A 34 25.80 -19.06 1.75
C PRO A 34 27.08 -18.20 1.80
N GLN A 35 28.20 -18.75 2.30
CA GLN A 35 29.48 -18.04 2.35
C GLN A 35 30.15 -17.96 0.97
N LYS A 36 29.99 -18.97 0.11
CA LYS A 36 30.61 -19.02 -1.22
C LYS A 36 29.83 -18.21 -2.28
N TYR A 37 28.51 -18.11 -2.14
CA TYR A 37 27.62 -17.49 -3.14
C TYR A 37 26.95 -16.20 -2.64
N PHE A 38 27.49 -15.58 -1.59
CA PHE A 38 26.91 -14.41 -0.92
C PHE A 38 26.50 -13.27 -1.90
N TYR A 39 27.38 -12.90 -2.83
CA TYR A 39 27.12 -11.84 -3.81
C TYR A 39 25.99 -12.18 -4.79
N LEU A 40 25.93 -13.44 -5.25
CA LEU A 40 24.89 -13.92 -6.17
C LEU A 40 23.51 -13.97 -5.48
N ILE A 41 23.46 -14.48 -4.24
CA ILE A 41 22.21 -14.52 -3.45
C ILE A 41 21.74 -13.09 -3.16
N SER A 42 22.64 -12.19 -2.76
CA SER A 42 22.32 -10.79 -2.47
C SER A 42 21.80 -10.06 -3.72
N PHE A 43 22.40 -10.31 -4.88
CA PHE A 43 21.94 -9.77 -6.15
C PHE A 43 20.54 -10.28 -6.53
N HIS A 44 20.30 -11.59 -6.41
CA HIS A 44 19.00 -12.19 -6.68
C HIS A 44 17.90 -11.63 -5.77
N VAL A 45 18.16 -11.51 -4.47
CA VAL A 45 17.21 -10.92 -3.50
C VAL A 45 16.90 -9.47 -3.89
N SER A 46 17.93 -8.68 -4.20
CA SER A 46 17.76 -7.27 -4.60
C SER A 46 16.94 -7.14 -5.89
N ALA A 47 17.25 -7.94 -6.91
CA ALA A 47 16.51 -7.96 -8.16
C ALA A 47 15.04 -8.37 -7.94
N SER A 48 14.79 -9.41 -7.14
CA SER A 48 13.45 -9.85 -6.78
C SER A 48 12.65 -8.75 -6.08
N ILE A 49 13.28 -7.98 -5.18
CA ILE A 49 12.63 -6.85 -4.48
C ILE A 49 12.28 -5.74 -5.48
N ILE A 50 13.19 -5.40 -6.39
CA ILE A 50 12.95 -4.36 -7.41
C ILE A 50 11.81 -4.75 -8.34
N ILE A 51 11.81 -5.99 -8.83
CA ILE A 51 10.77 -6.50 -9.73
C ILE A 51 9.42 -6.54 -9.00
N GLY A 52 9.39 -7.12 -7.79
CA GLY A 52 8.17 -7.21 -6.99
C GLY A 52 7.58 -5.85 -6.63
N SER A 53 8.42 -4.90 -6.19
CA SER A 53 7.98 -3.54 -5.88
C SER A 53 7.46 -2.79 -7.10
N THR A 54 8.15 -2.91 -8.24
CA THR A 54 7.70 -2.30 -9.50
C THR A 54 6.35 -2.86 -9.94
N ALA A 55 6.18 -4.18 -9.91
CA ALA A 55 4.92 -4.84 -10.25
C ALA A 55 3.79 -4.42 -9.30
N MET A 56 4.05 -4.32 -8.00
CA MET A 56 3.09 -3.85 -7.00
C MET A 56 2.67 -2.40 -7.25
N VAL A 57 3.63 -1.49 -7.52
CA VAL A 57 3.34 -0.08 -7.83
C VAL A 57 2.55 0.05 -9.12
N ALA A 58 2.94 -0.68 -10.17
CA ALA A 58 2.23 -0.69 -11.46
C ALA A 58 0.79 -1.22 -11.33
N THR A 59 0.60 -2.28 -10.55
CA THR A 59 -0.74 -2.84 -10.31
C THR A 59 -1.59 -1.88 -9.48
N GLY A 60 -1.03 -1.30 -8.43
CA GLY A 60 -1.73 -0.33 -7.58
C GLY A 60 -2.11 0.95 -8.33
N SER A 61 -1.22 1.46 -9.19
CA SER A 61 -1.50 2.63 -10.01
C SER A 61 -2.60 2.36 -11.05
N LEU A 62 -2.62 1.15 -11.64
CA LEU A 62 -3.69 0.74 -12.55
C LEU A 62 -5.07 0.73 -11.85
N PHE A 63 -5.16 0.16 -10.64
CA PHE A 63 -6.38 0.18 -9.85
C PHE A 63 -6.84 1.61 -9.51
N LEU A 64 -5.91 2.48 -9.12
CA LEU A 64 -6.21 3.88 -8.84
C LEU A 64 -6.67 4.63 -10.10
N ALA A 65 -6.04 4.38 -11.25
CA ALA A 65 -6.43 4.97 -12.52
C ALA A 65 -7.85 4.55 -12.92
N TYR A 66 -8.21 3.27 -12.76
CA TYR A 66 -9.58 2.80 -12.99
C TYR A 66 -10.58 3.48 -12.04
N PHE A 67 -10.23 3.60 -10.75
CA PHE A 67 -11.05 4.28 -9.76
C PHE A 67 -11.31 5.74 -10.13
N LEU A 68 -10.25 6.47 -10.45
CA LEU A 68 -10.34 7.87 -10.90
C LEU A 68 -11.12 8.00 -12.20
N HIS A 69 -10.98 7.05 -13.13
CA HIS A 69 -11.68 7.07 -14.41
C HIS A 69 -13.20 7.01 -14.23
N PHE A 70 -13.74 6.03 -13.50
CA PHE A 70 -15.20 5.96 -13.35
C PHE A 70 -15.74 7.08 -12.44
N CYS A 71 -15.00 7.50 -11.40
CA CYS A 71 -15.34 8.67 -10.59
C CYS A 71 -15.39 9.95 -11.46
N GLY A 72 -14.43 10.11 -12.37
CA GLY A 72 -14.40 11.21 -13.35
C GLY A 72 -15.60 11.18 -14.29
N MET A 73 -15.97 9.99 -14.80
CA MET A 73 -17.14 9.84 -15.66
C MET A 73 -18.44 10.19 -14.92
N PHE A 74 -18.58 9.81 -13.65
CA PHE A 74 -19.71 10.24 -12.82
C PHE A 74 -19.75 11.75 -12.58
N LYS A 75 -18.59 12.37 -12.34
CA LYS A 75 -18.47 13.83 -12.20
C LYS A 75 -18.91 14.55 -13.48
N ILE A 76 -18.50 14.06 -14.64
CA ILE A 76 -18.91 14.60 -15.94
C ILE A 76 -20.42 14.45 -16.15
N ALA A 77 -20.98 13.27 -15.85
CA ALA A 77 -22.42 13.03 -15.97
C ALA A 77 -23.22 13.98 -15.05
N SER A 78 -22.81 14.11 -13.78
CA SER A 78 -23.44 15.01 -12.80
C SER A 78 -23.39 16.47 -13.25
N TYR A 79 -22.23 16.94 -13.74
CA TYR A 79 -22.09 18.29 -14.28
C TYR A 79 -23.04 18.55 -15.46
N ARG A 80 -23.15 17.61 -16.40
CA ARG A 80 -24.05 17.73 -17.55
C ARG A 80 -25.52 17.81 -17.12
N ILE A 81 -25.95 16.94 -16.19
CA ILE A 81 -27.31 16.96 -15.64
C ILE A 81 -27.60 18.31 -14.97
N LYS A 82 -26.71 18.79 -14.09
CA LYS A 82 -26.87 20.08 -13.41
C LYS A 82 -26.96 21.25 -14.40
N LYS A 83 -26.13 21.24 -15.44
CA LYS A 83 -26.14 22.26 -16.49
C LYS A 83 -27.46 22.26 -17.27
N THR A 84 -27.95 21.09 -17.67
CA THR A 84 -29.23 20.94 -18.36
C THR A 84 -30.39 21.46 -17.51
N ILE A 85 -30.46 21.08 -16.23
CA ILE A 85 -31.50 21.54 -15.30
C ILE A 85 -31.47 23.07 -15.16
N HIS A 86 -30.28 23.65 -14.97
CA HIS A 86 -30.11 25.09 -14.84
C HIS A 86 -30.57 25.87 -16.09
N ILE A 87 -30.28 25.35 -17.29
CA ILE A 87 -30.75 25.95 -18.55
C ILE A 87 -32.28 25.88 -18.64
N TYR A 88 -32.86 24.76 -18.21
CA TYR A 88 -34.31 24.56 -18.24
C TYR A 88 -35.05 25.51 -17.28
N THR A 89 -34.49 25.74 -16.10
CA THR A 89 -35.09 26.64 -15.08
C THR A 89 -34.98 28.13 -15.42
N LEU A 90 -33.92 28.56 -16.13
CA LEU A 90 -33.66 29.99 -16.38
C LEU A 90 -34.21 30.55 -17.69
N LYS A 91 -34.61 29.70 -18.64
CA LYS A 91 -35.09 30.15 -19.96
C LYS A 91 -36.53 29.77 -20.17
N ASP A 92 -37.31 30.69 -20.73
CA ASP A 92 -38.48 30.37 -21.53
C ASP A 92 -37.96 29.77 -22.85
N ILE A 93 -37.98 28.44 -22.95
CA ILE A 93 -37.19 27.69 -23.94
C ILE A 93 -37.96 27.65 -25.25
N SER A 94 -37.37 28.13 -26.35
CA SER A 94 -37.91 27.85 -27.68
C SER A 94 -37.86 26.35 -27.97
N THR A 95 -38.86 25.80 -28.67
CA THR A 95 -38.99 24.36 -28.99
C THR A 95 -37.70 23.72 -29.54
N GLN A 96 -36.92 24.46 -30.35
CA GLN A 96 -35.65 23.96 -30.90
C GLN A 96 -34.54 23.81 -29.83
N LYS A 97 -34.48 24.70 -28.83
CA LYS A 97 -33.53 24.61 -27.71
C LYS A 97 -33.91 23.50 -26.73
N GLU A 98 -35.21 23.24 -26.58
CA GLU A 98 -35.72 22.17 -25.73
C GLU A 98 -35.29 20.79 -26.23
N ILE A 99 -35.38 20.53 -27.54
CA ILE A 99 -34.91 19.28 -28.16
C ILE A 99 -33.41 19.06 -27.92
N LEU A 100 -32.60 20.12 -27.99
CA LEU A 100 -31.16 20.06 -27.71
C LEU A 100 -30.88 19.72 -26.24
N VAL A 101 -31.56 20.40 -25.32
CA VAL A 101 -31.45 20.16 -23.86
C VAL A 101 -31.86 18.73 -23.52
N TYR A 102 -32.93 18.22 -24.12
CA TYR A 102 -33.39 16.84 -23.96
C TYR A 102 -32.38 15.81 -24.48
N LYS A 103 -31.79 16.03 -25.67
CA LYS A 103 -30.72 15.17 -26.20
C LYS A 103 -29.49 15.17 -25.30
N ASP A 104 -29.09 16.32 -24.76
CA ASP A 104 -27.96 16.42 -23.81
C ASP A 104 -28.24 15.69 -22.50
N LEU A 105 -29.49 15.74 -22.01
CA LEU A 105 -29.92 14.99 -20.83
C LEU A 105 -29.84 13.48 -21.05
N ILE A 106 -30.39 12.99 -22.18
CA ILE A 106 -30.32 11.56 -22.54
C ILE A 106 -28.86 11.10 -22.57
N ARG A 107 -27.98 11.88 -23.21
CA ARG A 107 -26.55 11.57 -23.27
C ARG A 107 -25.91 11.51 -21.87
N ALA A 108 -26.26 12.44 -20.98
CA ALA A 108 -25.74 12.44 -19.62
C ALA A 108 -26.20 11.22 -18.82
N VAL A 109 -27.47 10.83 -18.97
CA VAL A 109 -28.04 9.62 -18.35
C VAL A 109 -27.39 8.35 -18.90
N ASP A 110 -27.15 8.27 -20.21
CA ASP A 110 -26.45 7.12 -20.83
C ASP A 110 -25.02 6.98 -20.29
N ILE A 111 -24.26 8.08 -20.20
CA ILE A 111 -22.92 8.08 -19.59
C ILE A 111 -22.98 7.63 -18.13
N HIS A 112 -23.95 8.12 -17.36
CA HIS A 112 -24.15 7.71 -15.97
C HIS A 112 -24.44 6.20 -15.85
N ARG A 113 -25.34 5.67 -16.69
CA ARG A 113 -25.72 4.25 -16.71
C ARG A 113 -24.54 3.36 -17.09
N LYS A 114 -23.77 3.75 -18.11
CA LYS A 114 -22.54 3.03 -18.52
C LYS A 114 -21.50 3.04 -17.42
N SER A 115 -21.28 4.17 -16.77
CA SER A 115 -20.34 4.31 -15.64
C SER A 115 -20.74 3.44 -14.45
N MET A 116 -22.04 3.40 -14.14
CA MET A 116 -22.60 2.52 -13.10
C MET A 116 -22.43 1.05 -13.41
N THR A 117 -22.67 0.66 -14.67
CA THR A 117 -22.48 -0.74 -15.11
C THR A 117 -21.02 -1.16 -15.00
N PHE A 118 -20.09 -0.31 -15.45
CA PHE A 118 -18.66 -0.54 -15.33
C PHE A 118 -18.21 -0.64 -13.86
N SER A 119 -18.67 0.26 -13.00
CA SER A 119 -18.34 0.24 -11.56
C SER A 119 -18.82 -1.05 -10.89
N LYS A 120 -20.05 -1.50 -11.16
CA LYS A 120 -20.57 -2.77 -10.65
C LYS A 120 -19.73 -3.96 -11.13
N TYR A 121 -19.36 -3.98 -12.41
CA TYR A 121 -18.50 -5.02 -12.97
C TYR A 121 -17.13 -5.04 -12.30
N PHE A 122 -16.51 -3.87 -12.13
CA PHE A 122 -15.22 -3.72 -11.46
C PHE A 122 -15.27 -4.23 -10.00
N ILE A 123 -16.27 -3.78 -9.23
CA ILE A 123 -16.45 -4.21 -7.84
C ILE A 123 -16.65 -5.73 -7.78
N SER A 124 -17.55 -6.29 -8.59
CA SER A 124 -17.82 -7.73 -8.60
C SER A 124 -16.57 -8.54 -8.96
N ARG A 125 -15.78 -8.08 -9.94
CA ARG A 125 -14.58 -8.80 -10.40
C ARG A 125 -13.48 -8.83 -9.34
N PHE A 126 -13.32 -7.75 -8.58
CA PHE A 126 -12.22 -7.60 -7.62
C PHE A 126 -12.64 -7.73 -6.16
N GLN A 127 -13.92 -8.00 -5.86
CA GLN A 127 -14.42 -8.10 -4.48
C GLN A 127 -13.64 -9.14 -3.66
N ILE A 128 -13.45 -10.34 -4.19
CA ILE A 128 -12.71 -11.41 -3.50
C ILE A 128 -11.25 -11.00 -3.27
N LEU A 129 -10.62 -10.40 -4.28
CA LEU A 129 -9.25 -9.89 -4.20
C LEU A 129 -9.11 -8.84 -3.09
N PHE A 130 -10.03 -7.88 -3.00
CA PHE A 130 -10.03 -6.87 -1.93
C PHE A 130 -10.23 -7.49 -0.55
N MET A 131 -11.07 -8.52 -0.40
CA MET A 131 -11.24 -9.24 0.87
C MET A 131 -9.91 -9.87 1.33
N PHE A 132 -9.18 -10.52 0.42
CA PHE A 132 -7.85 -11.06 0.73
C PHE A 132 -6.84 -9.96 1.07
N PHE A 133 -6.81 -8.86 0.32
CA PHE A 133 -5.93 -7.73 0.62
C PHE A 133 -6.19 -7.15 2.02
N VAL A 134 -7.45 -7.00 2.41
CA VAL A 134 -7.83 -6.53 3.76
C VAL A 134 -7.37 -7.54 4.81
N ALA A 135 -7.63 -8.83 4.62
CA ALA A 135 -7.23 -9.86 5.58
C ALA A 135 -5.71 -9.92 5.78
N ILE A 136 -4.93 -9.94 4.68
CA ILE A 136 -3.47 -9.93 4.71
C ILE A 136 -2.96 -8.64 5.35
N GLY A 137 -3.57 -7.50 5.04
CA GLY A 137 -3.24 -6.20 5.63
C GLY A 137 -3.42 -6.20 7.15
N VAL A 138 -4.55 -6.71 7.64
CA VAL A 138 -4.83 -6.84 9.08
C VAL A 138 -3.83 -7.78 9.75
N LEU A 139 -3.63 -8.98 9.22
CA LEU A 139 -2.68 -9.95 9.76
C LEU A 139 -1.26 -9.36 9.85
N THR A 140 -0.80 -8.74 8.76
CA THR A 140 0.53 -8.11 8.68
C THR A 140 0.66 -6.98 9.70
N MET A 141 -0.38 -6.14 9.85
CA MET A 141 -0.37 -5.05 10.82
C MET A 141 -0.34 -5.57 12.26
N SER A 142 -1.15 -6.58 12.58
CA SER A 142 -1.18 -7.23 13.89
C SER A 142 0.17 -7.84 14.26
N LEU A 143 0.80 -8.57 13.33
CA LEU A 143 2.13 -9.15 13.54
C LEU A 143 3.20 -8.06 13.71
N ASN A 144 3.13 -6.96 12.97
CA ASN A 144 4.05 -5.83 13.14
C ASN A 144 3.90 -5.18 14.53
N ILE A 145 2.68 -4.94 15.00
CA ILE A 145 2.43 -4.41 16.35
C ILE A 145 2.97 -5.36 17.42
N PHE A 146 2.74 -6.67 17.27
CA PHE A 146 3.27 -7.69 18.17
C PHE A 146 4.80 -7.68 18.22
N ARG A 147 5.46 -7.62 17.05
CA ARG A 147 6.92 -7.56 16.94
C ARG A 147 7.49 -6.31 17.60
N VAL A 148 6.88 -5.15 17.36
CA VAL A 148 7.29 -3.89 18.01
C VAL A 148 7.17 -4.01 19.53
N ARG A 149 6.07 -4.55 20.04
CA ARG A 149 5.88 -4.80 21.48
C ARG A 149 6.95 -5.72 22.06
N LEU A 150 7.29 -6.81 21.38
CA LEU A 150 8.33 -7.75 21.81
C LEU A 150 9.71 -7.08 21.91
N VAL A 151 10.06 -6.24 20.92
CA VAL A 151 11.31 -5.47 20.92
C VAL A 151 11.36 -4.51 22.11
N PHE A 152 10.28 -3.79 22.38
CA PHE A 152 10.19 -2.91 23.56
C PHE A 152 10.32 -3.69 24.88
N TYR A 153 9.63 -4.83 25.02
CA TYR A 153 9.74 -5.67 26.22
C TYR A 153 11.16 -6.19 26.43
N LYS A 154 11.81 -6.69 25.38
CA LYS A 154 13.19 -7.18 25.44
C LYS A 154 14.17 -6.05 25.78
N SER A 155 13.96 -4.85 25.25
CA SER A 155 14.78 -3.66 25.56
C SER A 155 14.67 -3.27 27.05
N ILE A 156 13.46 -3.24 27.60
CA ILE A 156 13.23 -2.97 29.03
C ILE A 156 13.84 -4.06 29.91
N SER A 157 13.62 -5.34 29.57
CA SER A 157 14.20 -6.47 30.31
C SER A 157 15.73 -6.41 30.32
N LEU A 158 16.36 -6.08 29.19
CA LEU A 158 17.81 -5.91 29.09
C LEU A 158 18.31 -4.77 29.98
N GLN A 159 17.63 -3.61 29.97
CA GLN A 159 17.97 -2.49 30.86
C GLN A 159 17.86 -2.88 32.35
N PHE A 160 16.82 -3.63 32.72
CA PHE A 160 16.62 -4.08 34.09
C PHE A 160 17.71 -5.06 34.55
N VAL A 161 18.11 -5.99 33.69
CA VAL A 161 19.23 -6.92 33.95
C VAL A 161 20.55 -6.17 34.11
N VAL A 162 20.82 -5.16 33.26
CA VAL A 162 22.02 -4.33 33.36
C VAL A 162 22.03 -3.52 34.66
N LEU A 163 20.89 -2.93 35.06
CA LEU A 163 20.77 -2.20 36.33
C LEU A 163 21.00 -3.10 37.55
N LEU A 164 20.45 -4.31 37.56
CA LEU A 164 20.70 -5.29 38.61
C LEU A 164 22.18 -5.70 38.67
N TYR A 165 22.82 -5.89 37.51
CA TYR A 165 24.24 -6.20 37.45
C TYR A 165 25.11 -5.08 38.04
N ILE A 166 24.83 -3.82 37.66
CA ILE A 166 25.54 -2.64 38.19
C ILE A 166 25.29 -2.48 39.70
N SER A 167 24.04 -2.65 40.16
CA SER A 167 23.70 -2.55 41.58
C SER A 167 24.37 -3.63 42.42
N ASN A 168 24.49 -4.86 41.91
CA ASN A 168 25.21 -5.91 42.62
C ASN A 168 26.72 -5.60 42.64
N PHE A 169 27.30 -5.13 41.54
CA PHE A 169 28.72 -4.77 41.49
C PHE A 169 29.08 -3.62 42.46
N ASN A 170 28.21 -2.62 42.61
CA ASN A 170 28.39 -1.50 43.56
C ASN A 170 28.16 -1.88 45.03
N VAL A 171 27.60 -3.05 45.35
CA VAL A 171 27.42 -3.52 46.73
C VAL A 171 28.63 -4.34 47.21
N PHE A 172 29.47 -4.81 46.29
CA PHE A 172 30.69 -5.57 46.59
C PHE A 172 31.98 -4.74 46.60
N PHE A 173 31.89 -3.41 46.48
CA PHE A 173 32.99 -2.44 46.59
C PHE A 173 32.61 -1.32 47.57
#